data_AF-A0A8W8M8C3-F1
#
_entry.id   AF-A0A8W8M8C3-F1
#
_cell.length_a   1.000
_cell.length_b   1.000
_cell.length_c   1.000
_cell.angle_alpha   90.00
_cell.angle_beta   90.00
_cell.angle_gamma   90.00
#
_symmetry.space_group_name_H-M   'P 1'
#
loop_
_entity.id
_entity.type
_entity.pdbx_description
1 polymer ?
#
loop_
_entity_poly.entity_id
_entity_poly.type
_entity_poly.pdbx_seq_one_letter_code
_entity_poly.pdbx_strand_id
1 'polypeptide(L)'
;MRYQLKMFWTVCLGIGLCVLVWELFKPVPAPVNGVYRQPGRWYHLKRLVFLGLLKLRQRKKRKEKSLKEGNVGYGLSVTDPEKMEESPPLLEHPHAIDSVYFGGFNKDGIYFVARVARRRGRYAEVWLYLHVPGVGDFHHPVHPDTLISNVTPGTLTAGGLKIEMLDPMVRWRVSFNGLLRKGVCKELDKKEGSLVHTKFSFTWKAVTDPFNFDTDVNPKALADGIAREGWTREFFNRLQRDHQTHYEQWGELSGRLQVGGVEEQSLRLKSVRDHSYGVRDWRSIYRYVIHFIFTEDGTIIQVGVVSLPENMSHKLQNALCNVDVLV
;
A
#
# COMPACT_ATOMS: atom_id res chain seq x y z
N MET A 1 -49.69 -30.25 -13.95
CA MET A 1 -48.56 -29.66 -13.19
C MET A 1 -47.18 -30.18 -13.62
N ARG A 2 -46.92 -31.50 -13.70
CA ARG A 2 -45.60 -32.06 -14.10
C ARG A 2 -45.12 -31.69 -15.52
N TYR A 3 -46.02 -31.53 -16.49
CA TYR A 3 -45.68 -31.17 -17.88
C TYR A 3 -45.21 -29.71 -18.02
N GLN A 4 -45.90 -28.79 -17.34
CA GLN A 4 -45.54 -27.36 -17.28
C GLN A 4 -44.16 -27.17 -16.65
N LEU A 5 -43.83 -27.96 -15.61
CA LEU A 5 -42.52 -27.93 -14.97
C LEU A 5 -41.41 -28.45 -15.89
N LYS A 6 -41.65 -29.54 -16.65
CA LYS A 6 -40.68 -30.06 -17.64
C LYS A 6 -40.42 -29.06 -18.76
N MET A 7 -41.47 -28.46 -19.31
CA MET A 7 -41.36 -27.45 -20.37
C MET A 7 -40.58 -26.21 -19.91
N PHE A 8 -40.81 -25.75 -18.68
CA PHE A 8 -40.04 -24.67 -18.05
C PHE A 8 -38.54 -25.01 -17.99
N TRP A 9 -38.16 -26.19 -17.48
CA TRP A 9 -36.77 -26.61 -17.40
C TRP A 9 -36.10 -26.74 -18.78
N THR A 10 -36.82 -27.25 -19.79
CA THR A 10 -36.31 -27.34 -21.17
C THR A 10 -36.05 -25.96 -21.78
N VAL A 11 -36.96 -25.00 -21.57
CA VAL A 11 -36.78 -23.62 -22.03
C VAL A 11 -35.60 -22.96 -21.30
N CYS A 12 -35.48 -23.13 -19.99
CA CYS A 12 -34.34 -22.62 -19.23
C CYS A 12 -33.01 -23.22 -19.70
N LEU A 13 -32.97 -24.52 -19.99
CA LEU A 13 -31.78 -25.19 -20.54
C LEU A 13 -31.44 -24.68 -21.95
N GLY A 14 -32.44 -24.49 -22.82
CA GLY A 14 -32.25 -23.93 -24.15
C GLY A 14 -31.70 -22.52 -24.12
N ILE A 15 -32.26 -21.64 -23.28
CA ILE A 15 -31.77 -20.28 -23.07
C ILE A 15 -30.34 -20.31 -22.49
N GLY A 16 -30.10 -21.18 -21.50
CA GLY A 16 -28.77 -21.35 -20.90
C GLY A 16 -27.71 -21.78 -21.92
N LEU A 17 -28.06 -22.71 -22.81
CA LEU A 17 -27.19 -23.17 -23.89
C LEU A 17 -26.92 -22.05 -24.90
N CYS A 18 -27.95 -21.31 -25.32
CA CYS A 18 -27.79 -20.16 -26.23
C CYS A 18 -26.89 -19.07 -25.63
N VAL A 19 -27.06 -18.75 -24.34
CA VAL A 19 -26.19 -17.78 -23.64
C VAL A 19 -24.76 -18.31 -23.56
N LEU A 20 -24.57 -19.60 -23.26
CA LEU A 20 -23.24 -20.21 -23.19
C LEU A 20 -22.54 -20.21 -24.56
N VAL A 21 -23.25 -20.57 -25.63
CA VAL A 21 -22.75 -20.51 -27.01
C VAL A 21 -22.39 -19.08 -27.38
N TRP A 22 -23.28 -18.11 -27.09
CA TRP A 22 -22.98 -16.69 -27.31
C TRP A 22 -21.69 -16.29 -26.60
N GLU A 23 -21.55 -16.58 -25.31
CA GLU A 23 -20.34 -16.24 -24.53
C GLU A 23 -19.07 -16.89 -25.10
N LEU A 24 -19.14 -18.13 -25.59
CA LEU A 24 -18.00 -18.81 -26.22
C LEU A 24 -17.50 -18.08 -27.47
N PHE A 25 -18.40 -17.50 -28.26
CA PHE A 25 -18.08 -16.77 -29.49
C PHE A 25 -17.83 -15.27 -29.30
N LYS A 26 -17.98 -14.71 -28.09
CA LYS A 26 -17.65 -13.30 -27.84
C LYS A 26 -16.14 -13.06 -28.05
N PRO A 27 -15.76 -12.05 -28.84
CA PRO A 27 -14.36 -11.67 -29.00
C PRO A 27 -13.80 -11.20 -27.66
N VAL A 28 -12.50 -11.41 -27.45
CA VAL A 28 -11.81 -10.87 -26.28
C VAL A 28 -11.70 -9.35 -26.49
N PRO A 29 -12.26 -8.52 -25.60
CA PRO A 29 -12.18 -7.08 -25.75
C PRO A 29 -10.74 -6.61 -25.67
N ALA A 30 -10.37 -5.66 -26.54
CA ALA A 30 -9.06 -5.03 -26.49
C ALA A 30 -8.89 -4.24 -25.18
N PRO A 31 -7.68 -4.16 -24.61
CA PRO A 31 -7.44 -3.34 -23.42
C PRO A 31 -7.69 -1.86 -23.72
N VAL A 32 -8.32 -1.13 -22.78
CA VAL A 32 -8.43 0.33 -22.87
C VAL A 32 -7.03 0.93 -22.73
N ASN A 33 -6.67 1.84 -23.64
CA ASN A 33 -5.33 2.45 -23.72
C ASN A 33 -4.18 1.43 -23.80
N GLY A 34 -4.43 0.22 -24.31
CA GLY A 34 -3.43 -0.84 -24.41
C GLY A 34 -3.02 -1.47 -23.06
N VAL A 35 -3.60 -1.03 -21.93
CA VAL A 35 -3.17 -1.42 -20.59
C VAL A 35 -4.32 -2.06 -19.79
N TYR A 36 -5.49 -1.45 -19.79
CA TYR A 36 -6.58 -1.77 -18.87
C TYR A 36 -7.46 -2.89 -19.41
N ARG A 37 -7.37 -4.08 -18.80
CA ARG A 37 -8.13 -5.25 -19.26
C ARG A 37 -9.61 -5.10 -18.97
N GLN A 38 -10.41 -5.45 -19.98
CA GLN A 38 -11.87 -5.38 -19.90
C GLN A 38 -12.47 -6.75 -19.56
N PRO A 39 -13.69 -6.80 -19.01
CA PRO A 39 -14.42 -8.05 -18.77
C PRO A 39 -14.57 -8.87 -20.06
N GLY A 40 -13.88 -10.01 -20.14
CA GLY A 40 -14.03 -10.97 -21.24
C GLY A 40 -15.13 -12.01 -20.98
N ARG A 41 -15.34 -12.93 -21.92
CA ARG A 41 -16.35 -14.02 -21.85
C ARG A 41 -16.39 -14.82 -20.54
N TRP A 42 -15.22 -15.08 -19.95
CA TRP A 42 -15.10 -15.86 -18.72
C TRP A 42 -15.15 -15.02 -17.44
N TYR A 43 -15.38 -13.70 -17.55
CA TYR A 43 -15.29 -12.76 -16.43
C TYR A 43 -16.19 -13.15 -15.27
N HIS A 44 -17.48 -13.38 -15.50
CA HIS A 44 -18.42 -13.70 -14.43
C HIS A 44 -18.11 -15.02 -13.73
N LEU A 45 -17.72 -16.05 -14.50
CA LEU A 45 -17.29 -17.33 -13.95
C LEU A 45 -16.02 -17.17 -13.10
N LYS A 46 -14.98 -16.54 -13.65
CA LYS A 46 -13.72 -16.25 -12.95
C LYS A 46 -13.97 -15.50 -11.65
N ARG A 47 -14.82 -14.46 -11.70
CA ARG A 47 -15.18 -13.64 -10.54
C ARG A 47 -15.90 -14.44 -9.47
N LEU A 48 -16.87 -15.28 -9.83
CA LEU A 48 -17.60 -16.12 -8.87
C LEU A 48 -16.69 -17.15 -8.20
N VAL A 49 -15.84 -17.83 -8.99
CA VAL A 49 -14.86 -18.78 -8.48
C VAL A 49 -13.92 -18.11 -7.49
N PHE A 50 -13.30 -16.98 -7.89
CA PHE A 50 -12.33 -16.31 -7.04
C PHE A 50 -12.97 -15.68 -5.79
N LEU A 51 -14.18 -15.10 -5.91
CA LEU A 51 -14.93 -14.59 -4.77
C LEU A 51 -15.29 -15.71 -3.77
N GLY A 52 -15.68 -16.89 -4.27
CA GLY A 52 -15.92 -18.07 -3.44
C GLY A 52 -14.67 -18.48 -2.67
N LEU A 53 -13.53 -18.59 -3.36
CA LEU A 53 -12.23 -18.90 -2.75
C LEU A 53 -11.85 -17.90 -1.66
N LEU A 54 -11.95 -16.60 -1.93
CA LEU A 54 -11.62 -15.54 -0.96
C LEU A 54 -12.53 -15.59 0.27
N LYS A 55 -13.85 -15.74 0.08
CA LYS A 55 -14.80 -15.85 1.20
C LYS A 55 -14.57 -17.10 2.05
N LEU A 56 -14.24 -18.23 1.43
CA LEU A 56 -13.90 -19.46 2.15
C LEU A 56 -12.65 -19.27 3.00
N ARG A 57 -11.62 -18.60 2.47
CA ARG A 57 -10.39 -18.26 3.21
C ARG A 57 -10.66 -17.33 4.39
N GLN A 58 -11.41 -16.24 4.17
CA GLN A 58 -11.80 -15.32 5.25
C GLN A 58 -12.61 -16.01 6.35
N ARG A 59 -13.45 -16.99 6.01
CA ARG A 59 -14.19 -17.80 7.00
C ARG A 59 -13.30 -18.75 7.78
N LYS A 60 -12.28 -19.36 7.15
CA LYS A 60 -11.29 -20.21 7.84
C LYS A 60 -10.45 -19.37 8.84
N LYS A 61 -10.02 -18.16 8.46
CA LYS A 61 -9.31 -17.21 9.36
C LYS A 61 -10.09 -16.93 10.65
N ARG A 62 -11.40 -16.68 10.57
CA ARG A 62 -12.21 -16.45 11.78
C ARG A 62 -12.20 -17.64 12.77
N LYS A 63 -11.82 -18.83 12.32
CA LYS A 63 -11.74 -20.05 13.14
C LYS A 63 -10.32 -20.37 13.60
N GLU A 64 -9.28 -19.98 12.85
CA GLU A 64 -7.87 -20.25 13.17
C GLU A 64 -7.21 -19.01 13.79
N LYS A 65 -6.87 -19.09 15.10
CA LYS A 65 -6.23 -17.98 15.85
C LYS A 65 -4.70 -17.91 15.68
N SER A 66 -4.06 -18.93 15.10
CA SER A 66 -2.60 -18.92 14.89
C SER A 66 -2.24 -19.48 13.52
N LEU A 67 -1.37 -18.77 12.80
CA LEU A 67 -0.79 -19.25 11.54
C LEU A 67 0.48 -20.06 11.82
N LYS A 68 0.68 -21.10 11.01
CA LYS A 68 1.98 -21.78 10.90
C LYS A 68 2.96 -20.89 10.14
N GLU A 69 4.19 -20.78 10.63
CA GLU A 69 5.28 -20.03 10.00
C GLU A 69 5.48 -20.46 8.54
N GLY A 70 5.68 -19.47 7.65
CA GLY A 70 5.97 -19.68 6.22
C GLY A 70 4.80 -19.51 5.23
N ASN A 71 3.55 -19.38 5.69
CA ASN A 71 2.37 -19.20 4.83
C ASN A 71 1.73 -17.80 4.96
N VAL A 72 2.51 -16.73 4.73
CA VAL A 72 1.99 -15.36 4.64
C VAL A 72 1.66 -14.99 3.18
N GLY A 73 0.59 -14.22 2.99
CA GLY A 73 0.04 -13.88 1.69
C GLY A 73 -1.23 -14.63 1.30
N TYR A 74 -1.88 -14.18 0.22
CA TYR A 74 -3.06 -14.83 -0.40
C TYR A 74 -4.27 -15.06 0.53
N GLY A 75 -4.53 -14.17 1.48
CA GLY A 75 -5.61 -14.35 2.45
C GLY A 75 -5.16 -14.85 3.82
N LEU A 76 -3.87 -15.02 4.04
CA LEU A 76 -3.25 -15.36 5.32
C LEU A 76 -2.26 -14.25 5.69
N SER A 77 -2.29 -13.78 6.93
CA SER A 77 -1.26 -12.87 7.44
C SER A 77 -1.07 -13.07 8.93
N VAL A 78 0.18 -12.88 9.38
CA VAL A 78 0.51 -12.70 10.79
C VAL A 78 -0.36 -11.60 11.38
N THR A 79 -0.93 -11.87 12.54
CA THR A 79 -1.76 -10.93 13.32
C THR A 79 -1.14 -10.58 14.67
N ASP A 80 -0.08 -11.29 15.05
CA ASP A 80 0.68 -11.00 16.26
C ASP A 80 1.51 -9.72 16.04
N PRO A 81 1.33 -8.66 16.86
CA PRO A 81 1.99 -7.38 16.64
C PRO A 81 3.51 -7.46 16.60
N GLU A 82 4.13 -8.29 17.44
CA GLU A 82 5.59 -8.45 17.48
C GLU A 82 6.08 -9.05 16.16
N LYS A 83 5.49 -10.17 15.73
CA LYS A 83 5.84 -10.82 14.47
C LYS A 83 5.51 -10.00 13.22
N MET A 84 4.52 -9.11 13.28
CA MET A 84 4.23 -8.19 12.15
C MET A 84 5.37 -7.20 11.95
N GLU A 85 5.95 -6.71 13.05
CA GLU A 85 6.98 -5.66 13.05
C GLU A 85 8.42 -6.21 13.04
N GLU A 86 8.58 -7.53 13.17
CA GLU A 86 9.83 -8.21 12.90
C GLU A 86 10.33 -7.78 11.52
N SER A 87 11.51 -7.18 11.47
CA SER A 87 12.16 -6.79 10.23
C SER A 87 12.63 -8.04 9.50
N PRO A 88 11.92 -8.53 8.46
CA PRO A 88 12.25 -9.81 7.85
C PRO A 88 13.62 -9.70 7.17
N PRO A 89 14.36 -10.82 7.02
CA PRO A 89 15.51 -10.84 6.14
C PRO A 89 15.06 -10.48 4.72
N LEU A 90 15.84 -9.64 4.03
CA LEU A 90 15.56 -9.31 2.63
C LEU A 90 15.64 -10.58 1.78
N LEU A 91 14.67 -10.76 0.89
CA LEU A 91 14.66 -11.86 -0.07
C LEU A 91 15.92 -11.85 -0.95
N GLU A 92 16.31 -13.03 -1.46
CA GLU A 92 17.37 -13.16 -2.45
C GLU A 92 16.92 -12.69 -3.85
N HIS A 93 16.54 -11.41 -3.95
CA HIS A 93 16.05 -10.81 -5.18
C HIS A 93 16.63 -9.39 -5.38
N PRO A 94 17.00 -8.98 -6.61
CA PRO A 94 17.54 -7.64 -6.85
C PRO A 94 16.63 -6.50 -6.40
N HIS A 95 15.33 -6.70 -6.50
CA HIS A 95 14.29 -5.74 -6.08
C HIS A 95 13.71 -6.04 -4.70
N ALA A 96 14.40 -6.84 -3.86
CA ALA A 96 13.96 -7.04 -2.48
C ALA A 96 13.89 -5.72 -1.72
N ILE A 97 12.87 -5.57 -0.88
CA ILE A 97 12.62 -4.36 -0.11
C ILE A 97 12.03 -4.72 1.25
N ASP A 98 12.33 -3.86 2.21
CA ASP A 98 11.57 -3.66 3.44
C ASP A 98 11.48 -2.15 3.67
N SER A 99 10.26 -1.61 3.65
CA SER A 99 9.97 -0.19 3.61
C SER A 99 9.03 0.22 4.73
N VAL A 100 9.43 1.19 5.53
CA VAL A 100 8.55 1.87 6.50
C VAL A 100 8.37 3.31 6.06
N TYR A 101 7.12 3.73 5.96
CA TYR A 101 6.68 5.04 5.50
C TYR A 101 5.76 5.70 6.51
N PHE A 102 5.89 7.00 6.67
CA PHE A 102 4.98 7.88 7.39
C PHE A 102 4.57 9.03 6.47
N GLY A 103 3.26 9.22 6.32
CA GLY A 103 2.67 10.43 5.75
C GLY A 103 1.96 11.19 6.86
N GLY A 104 2.06 12.51 6.88
CA GLY A 104 1.45 13.35 7.90
C GLY A 104 0.92 14.65 7.32
N PHE A 105 -0.23 15.11 7.80
CA PHE A 105 -0.81 16.40 7.44
C PHE A 105 -1.65 16.99 8.57
N ASN A 106 -1.90 18.29 8.52
CA ASN A 106 -2.84 18.95 9.44
C ASN A 106 -3.66 20.05 8.74
N LYS A 107 -4.65 20.60 9.47
CA LYS A 107 -5.53 21.66 8.98
C LYS A 107 -4.82 22.97 8.64
N ASP A 108 -3.63 23.19 9.22
CA ASP A 108 -2.84 24.40 8.99
C ASP A 108 -2.11 24.35 7.64
N GLY A 109 -2.13 23.20 6.97
CA GLY A 109 -1.51 23.00 5.65
C GLY A 109 -0.09 22.46 5.72
N ILE A 110 0.36 21.93 6.86
CA ILE A 110 1.64 21.22 6.93
C ILE A 110 1.49 19.86 6.26
N TYR A 111 2.46 19.47 5.44
CA TYR A 111 2.57 18.12 4.88
C TYR A 111 3.96 17.55 5.18
N PHE A 112 4.00 16.28 5.57
CA PHE A 112 5.20 15.58 5.96
C PHE A 112 5.22 14.18 5.35
N VAL A 113 6.37 13.79 4.81
CA VAL A 113 6.63 12.45 4.33
C VAL A 113 7.99 12.01 4.85
N ALA A 114 8.07 10.84 5.46
CA ALA A 114 9.32 10.20 5.84
C ALA A 114 9.26 8.71 5.49
N ARG A 115 10.26 8.21 4.77
CA ARG A 115 10.38 6.81 4.40
C ARG A 115 11.83 6.38 4.47
N VAL A 116 12.06 5.21 5.05
CA VAL A 116 13.30 4.46 4.87
C VAL A 116 12.93 3.10 4.33
N ALA A 117 13.57 2.70 3.24
CA ALA A 117 13.42 1.35 2.71
C ALA A 117 14.77 0.67 2.53
N ARG A 118 14.96 -0.45 3.21
CA ARG A 118 16.15 -1.29 3.15
C ARG A 118 16.19 -2.00 1.79
N ARG A 119 17.37 -1.98 1.16
CA ARG A 119 17.68 -2.70 -0.08
C ARG A 119 18.90 -3.59 0.13
N ARG A 120 19.09 -4.57 -0.75
CA ARG A 120 20.27 -5.45 -0.71
C ARG A 120 21.56 -4.63 -0.90
N GLY A 121 22.68 -5.13 -0.38
CA GLY A 121 24.00 -4.54 -0.63
C GLY A 121 24.34 -3.31 0.23
N ARG A 122 23.74 -3.17 1.42
CA ARG A 122 23.88 -1.98 2.30
C ARG A 122 23.43 -0.69 1.61
N TYR A 123 22.31 -0.76 0.91
CA TYR A 123 21.62 0.39 0.36
C TYR A 123 20.30 0.63 1.09
N ALA A 124 19.87 1.89 1.12
CA ALA A 124 18.50 2.25 1.49
C ALA A 124 17.95 3.32 0.55
N GLU A 125 16.64 3.33 0.34
CA GLU A 125 15.92 4.45 -0.25
C GLU A 125 15.41 5.36 0.88
N VAL A 126 15.62 6.67 0.74
CA VAL A 126 15.15 7.69 1.67
C VAL A 126 14.21 8.64 0.96
N TRP A 127 12.97 8.75 1.44
CA TRP A 127 12.09 9.85 1.10
C TRP A 127 11.92 10.72 2.33
N LEU A 128 12.21 12.00 2.21
CA LEU A 128 11.92 12.97 3.25
C LEU A 128 11.48 14.26 2.57
N TYR A 129 10.22 14.63 2.82
CA TYR A 129 9.62 15.87 2.35
C TYR A 129 8.90 16.54 3.51
N LEU A 130 8.98 17.86 3.53
CA LEU A 130 8.35 18.69 4.53
C LEU A 130 7.90 19.98 3.86
N HIS A 131 6.62 20.30 3.99
CA HIS A 131 6.10 21.61 3.66
C HIS A 131 5.65 22.30 4.93
N VAL A 132 6.10 23.53 5.11
CA VAL A 132 5.64 24.39 6.20
C VAL A 132 5.08 25.67 5.58
N PRO A 133 3.77 25.95 5.75
CA PRO A 133 3.14 27.17 5.25
C PRO A 133 3.90 28.42 5.67
N GLY A 134 4.12 29.34 4.73
CA GLY A 134 4.89 30.58 4.96
C GLY A 134 6.41 30.41 5.04
N VAL A 135 6.94 29.19 5.20
CA VAL A 135 8.39 28.93 5.27
C VAL A 135 8.92 28.31 3.96
N GLY A 136 8.20 27.33 3.43
CA GLY A 136 8.45 26.71 2.13
C GLY A 136 8.47 25.18 2.12
N ASP A 137 8.89 24.63 0.98
CA ASP A 137 9.07 23.20 0.75
C ASP A 137 10.52 22.78 1.01
N PHE A 138 10.69 21.59 1.57
CA PHE A 138 11.98 21.00 1.90
C PHE A 138 12.01 19.53 1.55
N HIS A 139 13.14 19.06 1.05
CA HIS A 139 13.35 17.65 0.75
C HIS A 139 14.79 17.19 1.01
N HIS A 140 14.99 15.88 1.16
CA HIS A 140 16.33 15.32 1.34
C HIS A 140 17.25 15.66 0.16
N PRO A 141 18.52 16.05 0.36
CA PRO A 141 19.41 16.47 -0.72
C PRO A 141 19.64 15.41 -1.82
N VAL A 142 19.44 14.13 -1.49
CA VAL A 142 19.55 13.00 -2.42
C VAL A 142 18.34 12.85 -3.36
N HIS A 143 17.24 13.56 -3.12
CA HIS A 143 16.13 13.60 -4.06
C HIS A 143 16.59 14.27 -5.38
N PRO A 144 16.23 13.73 -6.57
CA PRO A 144 15.27 12.64 -6.78
C PRO A 144 15.85 11.21 -6.85
N ASP A 145 17.15 10.99 -6.68
CA ASP A 145 17.76 9.64 -6.68
C ASP A 145 17.27 8.77 -5.50
N THR A 146 17.05 9.36 -4.32
CA THR A 146 16.60 8.68 -3.09
C THR A 146 17.54 7.62 -2.50
N LEU A 147 18.57 7.17 -3.24
CA LEU A 147 19.45 6.07 -2.85
C LEU A 147 20.60 6.51 -1.94
N ILE A 148 20.75 5.85 -0.79
CA ILE A 148 21.85 6.01 0.16
C ILE A 148 22.62 4.70 0.24
N SER A 149 23.94 4.77 0.08
CA SER A 149 24.87 3.63 0.23
C SER A 149 25.49 3.55 1.62
N ASN A 150 26.12 2.42 1.95
CA ASN A 150 26.86 2.18 3.20
C ASN A 150 25.98 2.32 4.46
N VAL A 151 24.71 1.92 4.37
CA VAL A 151 23.82 1.93 5.54
C VAL A 151 24.08 0.73 6.45
N THR A 152 23.77 0.89 7.73
CA THR A 152 23.87 -0.19 8.72
C THR A 152 22.80 -1.25 8.42
N PRO A 153 23.18 -2.52 8.13
CA PRO A 153 22.24 -3.60 7.91
C PRO A 153 21.27 -3.74 9.08
N GLY A 154 20.04 -4.17 8.81
CA GLY A 154 19.05 -4.38 9.86
C GLY A 154 18.31 -3.12 10.29
N THR A 155 18.87 -1.92 10.08
CA THR A 155 18.31 -0.67 10.62
C THR A 155 17.42 0.09 9.63
N LEU A 156 16.46 0.85 10.16
CA LEU A 156 15.68 1.85 9.41
C LEU A 156 16.30 3.24 9.60
N THR A 157 17.60 3.34 9.36
CA THR A 157 18.37 4.59 9.47
C THR A 157 19.19 4.82 8.20
N ALA A 158 18.98 5.95 7.53
CA ALA A 158 19.70 6.33 6.33
C ALA A 158 19.59 7.83 6.05
N GLY A 159 20.66 8.45 5.55
CA GLY A 159 20.66 9.87 5.18
C GLY A 159 20.31 10.80 6.35
N GLY A 160 20.66 10.46 7.59
CA GLY A 160 20.28 11.23 8.78
C GLY A 160 18.82 11.07 9.23
N LEU A 161 17.97 10.39 8.45
CA LEU A 161 16.62 10.00 8.85
C LEU A 161 16.69 8.69 9.65
N LYS A 162 16.05 8.67 10.82
CA LYS A 162 15.99 7.52 11.72
C LYS A 162 14.55 7.21 12.07
N ILE A 163 14.13 5.98 11.78
CA ILE A 163 12.82 5.43 12.13
C ILE A 163 13.06 4.30 13.15
N GLU A 164 12.46 4.41 14.32
CA GLU A 164 12.63 3.45 15.42
C GLU A 164 11.27 2.95 15.89
N MET A 165 11.13 1.63 15.97
CA MET A 165 10.01 1.04 16.67
C MET A 165 10.21 1.24 18.17
N LEU A 166 9.23 1.82 18.86
CA LEU A 166 9.22 1.92 20.31
C LEU A 166 8.39 0.78 20.91
N ASP A 167 7.20 0.56 20.34
CA ASP A 167 6.29 -0.51 20.72
C ASP A 167 5.63 -1.07 19.46
N PRO A 168 5.67 -2.40 19.23
CA PRO A 168 5.13 -3.02 18.03
C PRO A 168 3.68 -2.60 17.75
N MET A 169 3.40 -2.12 16.54
CA MET A 169 2.08 -1.66 16.09
C MET A 169 1.43 -0.53 16.91
N VAL A 170 2.15 0.09 17.85
CA VAL A 170 1.58 1.12 18.75
C VAL A 170 2.35 2.43 18.68
N ARG A 171 3.68 2.42 18.84
CA ARG A 171 4.49 3.66 18.86
C ARG A 171 5.78 3.53 18.07
N TRP A 172 6.09 4.61 17.36
CA TRP A 172 7.32 4.75 16.58
C TRP A 172 7.93 6.13 16.79
N ARG A 173 9.25 6.22 16.67
CA ARG A 173 9.97 7.49 16.63
C ARG A 173 10.48 7.75 15.23
N VAL A 174 10.22 8.94 14.72
CA VAL A 174 10.72 9.42 13.42
C VAL A 174 11.53 10.69 13.70
N SER A 175 12.84 10.64 13.45
CA SER A 175 13.74 11.74 13.77
C SER A 175 14.73 12.01 12.66
N PHE A 176 15.13 13.27 12.54
CA PHE A 176 16.11 13.72 11.56
C PHE A 176 16.90 14.89 12.14
N ASN A 177 18.18 14.92 11.82
CA ASN A 177 19.04 16.05 12.10
C ASN A 177 20.07 16.18 10.97
N GLY A 178 19.91 17.19 10.13
CA GLY A 178 20.75 17.36 8.96
C GLY A 178 20.30 18.49 8.05
N LEU A 179 20.79 18.48 6.81
CA LEU A 179 20.47 19.48 5.82
C LEU A 179 19.33 19.01 4.93
N LEU A 180 18.31 19.85 4.75
CA LEU A 180 17.30 19.70 3.70
C LEU A 180 17.49 20.78 2.64
N ARG A 181 17.19 20.43 1.39
CA ARG A 181 17.18 21.39 0.29
C ARG A 181 15.85 22.13 0.28
N LYS A 182 15.90 23.46 0.21
CA LYS A 182 14.71 24.32 0.04
C LYS A 182 14.22 24.29 -1.41
N GLY A 183 12.90 24.27 -1.59
CA GLY A 183 12.22 24.25 -2.88
C GLY A 183 11.84 22.83 -3.33
N VAL A 184 11.33 22.73 -4.56
CA VAL A 184 10.94 21.45 -5.18
C VAL A 184 11.92 21.13 -6.31
N CYS A 185 12.70 20.05 -6.15
CA CYS A 185 13.61 19.55 -7.17
C CYS A 185 12.87 18.51 -8.02
N LYS A 186 12.49 18.84 -9.25
CA LYS A 186 11.72 17.93 -10.13
C LYS A 186 12.59 17.14 -11.11
N GLU A 187 13.84 17.56 -11.33
CA GLU A 187 14.74 17.02 -12.34
C GLU A 187 16.03 16.52 -11.68
N LEU A 188 16.60 15.42 -12.18
CA LEU A 188 17.85 14.86 -11.64
C LEU A 188 19.04 15.82 -11.78
N ASP A 189 19.05 16.61 -12.85
CA ASP A 189 20.19 17.49 -13.18
C ASP A 189 20.11 18.86 -12.49
N LYS A 190 18.91 19.30 -12.09
CA LYS A 190 18.70 20.59 -11.41
C LYS A 190 18.64 20.42 -9.91
N LYS A 191 19.76 20.03 -9.33
CA LYS A 191 19.99 20.00 -7.88
C LYS A 191 20.37 21.39 -7.35
N GLU A 192 19.68 22.43 -7.80
CA GLU A 192 19.86 23.80 -7.30
C GLU A 192 18.94 24.04 -6.10
N GLY A 193 19.41 24.81 -5.11
CA GLY A 193 18.61 25.15 -3.92
C GLY A 193 19.48 25.27 -2.68
N SER A 194 19.15 26.24 -1.82
CA SER A 194 19.87 26.42 -0.56
C SER A 194 19.61 25.25 0.39
N LEU A 195 20.66 24.84 1.08
CA LEU A 195 20.58 23.84 2.14
C LEU A 195 20.28 24.54 3.45
N VAL A 196 19.29 24.04 4.18
CA VAL A 196 18.90 24.54 5.50
C VAL A 196 19.02 23.43 6.52
N HIS A 197 19.60 23.76 7.67
CA HIS A 197 19.61 22.84 8.79
C HIS A 197 18.18 22.61 9.27
N THR A 198 17.77 21.35 9.32
CA THR A 198 16.46 20.92 9.79
C THR A 198 16.63 19.83 10.83
N LYS A 199 15.92 19.99 11.94
CA LYS A 199 15.90 19.03 13.03
C LYS A 199 14.46 18.75 13.42
N PHE A 200 14.10 17.48 13.52
CA PHE A 200 12.83 17.09 14.12
C PHE A 200 12.94 15.78 14.87
N SER A 201 12.03 15.60 15.82
CA SER A 201 11.79 14.32 16.49
C SER A 201 10.31 14.21 16.77
N PHE A 202 9.64 13.32 16.04
CA PHE A 202 8.24 13.01 16.19
C PHE A 202 8.07 11.63 16.83
N THR A 203 7.09 11.53 17.72
CA THR A 203 6.53 10.26 18.17
C THR A 203 5.24 10.03 17.39
N TRP A 204 5.19 8.95 16.63
CA TRP A 204 3.98 8.45 16.02
C TRP A 204 3.26 7.51 17.00
N LYS A 205 1.95 7.67 17.14
CA LYS A 205 1.10 6.77 17.93
C LYS A 205 -0.09 6.30 17.10
N ALA A 206 -0.35 5.00 17.10
CA ALA A 206 -1.51 4.41 16.45
C ALA A 206 -2.83 4.91 17.06
N VAL A 207 -3.83 5.11 16.20
CA VAL A 207 -5.22 5.42 16.59
C VAL A 207 -6.22 4.41 16.03
N THR A 208 -5.78 3.54 15.12
CA THR A 208 -6.59 2.44 14.57
C THR A 208 -5.85 1.11 14.68
N ASP A 209 -6.59 0.02 14.57
CA ASP A 209 -6.01 -1.28 14.22
C ASP A 209 -5.35 -1.22 12.83
N PRO A 210 -4.36 -2.09 12.56
CA PRO A 210 -3.76 -2.18 11.23
C PRO A 210 -4.74 -2.73 10.20
N PHE A 211 -4.73 -2.12 9.02
CA PHE A 211 -5.36 -2.66 7.82
C PHE A 211 -4.36 -3.53 7.06
N ASN A 212 -4.61 -4.83 7.01
CA ASN A 212 -3.73 -5.78 6.37
C ASN A 212 -4.19 -6.11 4.95
N PHE A 213 -3.37 -5.80 3.94
CA PHE A 213 -3.78 -5.97 2.56
C PHE A 213 -3.91 -7.42 2.09
N ASP A 214 -3.31 -8.36 2.82
CA ASP A 214 -3.46 -9.77 2.50
C ASP A 214 -4.80 -10.31 2.97
N THR A 215 -5.43 -9.71 3.98
CA THR A 215 -6.65 -10.25 4.58
C THR A 215 -7.88 -9.36 4.55
N ASP A 216 -7.70 -8.04 4.56
CA ASP A 216 -8.78 -7.08 4.86
C ASP A 216 -9.32 -6.38 3.61
N VAL A 217 -8.64 -6.56 2.47
CA VAL A 217 -9.12 -6.08 1.17
C VAL A 217 -10.49 -6.67 0.85
N ASN A 218 -11.37 -5.83 0.31
CA ASN A 218 -12.71 -6.24 -0.08
C ASN A 218 -12.64 -7.37 -1.13
N PRO A 219 -13.17 -8.58 -0.83
CA PRO A 219 -13.02 -9.73 -1.71
C PRO A 219 -13.78 -9.55 -3.04
N LYS A 220 -14.81 -8.69 -3.08
CA LYS A 220 -15.50 -8.36 -4.33
C LYS A 220 -14.61 -7.53 -5.26
N ALA A 221 -13.84 -6.60 -4.70
CA ALA A 221 -12.92 -5.75 -5.46
C ALA A 221 -11.73 -6.55 -6.00
N LEU A 222 -11.14 -7.42 -5.17
CA LEU A 222 -10.05 -8.29 -5.60
C LEU A 222 -10.51 -9.30 -6.67
N ALA A 223 -11.69 -9.91 -6.50
CA ALA A 223 -12.25 -10.82 -7.49
C ALA A 223 -12.62 -10.12 -8.81
N ASP A 224 -13.07 -8.85 -8.77
CA ASP A 224 -13.33 -8.04 -9.96
C ASP A 224 -12.03 -7.79 -10.76
N GLY A 225 -10.97 -7.32 -10.10
CA GLY A 225 -9.68 -7.07 -10.74
C GLY A 225 -9.08 -8.33 -11.37
N ILE A 226 -8.98 -9.43 -10.60
CA ILE A 226 -8.40 -10.69 -11.10
C ILE A 226 -9.23 -11.32 -12.22
N ALA A 227 -10.56 -11.17 -12.21
CA ALA A 227 -11.41 -11.74 -13.25
C ALA A 227 -11.29 -11.04 -14.61
N ARG A 228 -10.86 -9.77 -14.63
CA ARG A 228 -10.58 -9.02 -15.87
C ARG A 228 -9.33 -9.55 -16.58
N GLU A 229 -8.38 -10.09 -15.83
CA GLU A 229 -7.09 -10.53 -16.37
C GLU A 229 -7.18 -11.84 -17.17
N GLY A 230 -6.20 -12.01 -18.07
CA GLY A 230 -6.00 -13.25 -18.81
C GLY A 230 -5.38 -14.31 -17.90
N TRP A 231 -6.17 -15.33 -17.54
CA TRP A 231 -5.67 -16.42 -16.68
C TRP A 231 -4.79 -17.36 -17.48
N THR A 232 -3.54 -17.42 -17.09
CA THR A 232 -2.49 -18.31 -17.61
C THR A 232 -1.69 -18.82 -16.42
N ARG A 233 -0.92 -19.89 -16.61
CA ARG A 233 -0.02 -20.36 -15.55
C ARG A 233 1.00 -19.28 -15.18
N GLU A 234 1.50 -18.58 -16.20
CA GLU A 234 2.45 -17.49 -16.08
C GLU A 234 1.88 -16.34 -15.27
N PHE A 235 0.61 -15.97 -15.51
CA PHE A 235 -0.10 -14.96 -14.71
C PHE A 235 -0.10 -15.31 -13.21
N PHE A 236 -0.49 -16.53 -12.85
CA PHE A 236 -0.51 -16.94 -11.44
C PHE A 236 0.89 -17.08 -10.85
N ASN A 237 1.88 -17.53 -11.63
CA ASN A 237 3.28 -17.55 -11.19
C ASN A 237 3.82 -16.14 -10.91
N ARG A 238 3.46 -15.14 -11.73
CA ARG A 238 3.83 -13.73 -11.50
C ARG A 238 3.16 -13.17 -10.26
N LEU A 239 1.84 -13.37 -10.11
CA LEU A 239 1.13 -13.01 -8.88
C LEU A 239 1.79 -13.63 -7.66
N GLN A 240 2.32 -14.85 -7.80
CA GLN A 240 2.95 -15.55 -6.70
C GLN A 240 4.31 -14.95 -6.32
N ARG A 241 5.15 -14.75 -7.32
CA ARG A 241 6.52 -14.25 -7.19
C ARG A 241 6.57 -12.79 -6.75
N ASP A 242 5.68 -11.97 -7.30
CA ASP A 242 5.68 -10.51 -7.10
C ASP A 242 4.78 -10.11 -5.91
N HIS A 243 4.39 -11.09 -5.10
CA HIS A 243 3.64 -10.87 -3.88
C HIS A 243 4.43 -10.00 -2.90
N GLN A 244 3.73 -9.06 -2.29
CA GLN A 244 4.25 -8.17 -1.27
C GLN A 244 3.24 -8.13 -0.15
N THR A 245 3.72 -8.36 1.07
CA THR A 245 2.94 -8.09 2.26
C THR A 245 3.09 -6.61 2.59
N HIS A 246 1.96 -5.97 2.83
CA HIS A 246 1.93 -4.62 3.35
C HIS A 246 0.72 -4.43 4.24
N TYR A 247 0.87 -3.55 5.21
CA TYR A 247 -0.19 -3.14 6.09
C TYR A 247 -0.02 -1.67 6.44
N GLU A 248 -1.16 -1.04 6.66
CA GLU A 248 -1.24 0.38 6.94
C GLU A 248 -1.98 0.62 8.25
N GLN A 249 -1.62 1.70 8.94
CA GLN A 249 -2.20 2.04 10.21
C GLN A 249 -2.32 3.54 10.34
N TRP A 250 -3.48 4.02 10.77
CA TRP A 250 -3.67 5.42 11.05
C TRP A 250 -3.17 5.75 12.45
N GLY A 251 -2.70 6.97 12.59
CA GLY A 251 -2.12 7.46 13.82
C GLY A 251 -1.90 8.96 13.79
N GLU A 252 -1.04 9.40 14.69
CA GLU A 252 -0.72 10.81 14.88
C GLU A 252 0.76 10.97 15.14
N LEU A 253 1.40 11.88 14.40
CA LEU A 253 2.75 12.36 14.68
C LEU A 253 2.66 13.56 15.61
N SER A 254 3.39 13.53 16.72
CA SER A 254 3.55 14.70 17.58
C SER A 254 5.00 14.89 17.98
N GLY A 255 5.48 16.12 18.04
CA GLY A 255 6.84 16.41 18.44
C GLY A 255 7.31 17.78 17.96
N ARG A 256 8.62 17.95 17.85
CA ARG A 256 9.25 19.26 17.62
C ARG A 256 9.90 19.32 16.25
N LEU A 257 9.81 20.48 15.61
CA LEU A 257 10.42 20.81 14.33
C LEU A 257 11.18 22.13 14.42
N GLN A 258 12.39 22.16 13.86
CA GLN A 258 13.19 23.35 13.67
C GLN A 258 13.73 23.38 12.23
N VAL A 259 13.58 24.50 11.51
CA VAL A 259 14.05 24.67 10.12
C VAL A 259 14.81 25.98 10.00
N GLY A 260 16.03 25.95 9.45
CA GLY A 260 16.76 27.15 9.04
C GLY A 260 17.06 28.16 10.16
N GLY A 261 17.20 27.70 11.41
CA GLY A 261 17.42 28.59 12.56
C GLY A 261 16.17 29.32 13.06
N VAL A 262 15.00 29.07 12.46
CA VAL A 262 13.70 29.50 13.01
C VAL A 262 13.49 28.84 14.37
N GLU A 263 12.68 29.47 15.23
CA GLU A 263 12.30 28.90 16.53
C GLU A 263 11.69 27.50 16.39
N GLU A 264 11.98 26.67 17.38
CA GLU A 264 11.45 25.32 17.45
C GLU A 264 9.94 25.36 17.70
N GLN A 265 9.18 24.68 16.84
CA GLN A 265 7.72 24.62 16.95
C GLN A 265 7.26 23.20 17.28
N SER A 266 6.22 23.11 18.10
CA SER A 266 5.53 21.84 18.37
C SER A 266 4.49 21.58 17.29
N LEU A 267 4.54 20.40 16.68
CA LEU A 267 3.62 19.96 15.65
C LEU A 267 2.81 18.76 16.08
N ARG A 268 1.59 18.69 15.56
CA ARG A 268 0.67 17.55 15.66
C ARG A 268 0.05 17.31 14.29
N LEU A 269 0.34 16.15 13.69
CA LEU A 269 -0.10 15.80 12.34
C LEU A 269 -0.93 14.52 12.39
N LYS A 270 -2.08 14.53 11.71
CA LYS A 270 -2.79 13.28 11.37
C LYS A 270 -1.93 12.52 10.41
N SER A 271 -1.75 11.23 10.66
CA SER A 271 -0.70 10.47 10.01
C SER A 271 -1.12 9.05 9.67
N VAL A 272 -0.56 8.54 8.59
CA VAL A 272 -0.64 7.13 8.20
C VAL A 272 0.78 6.54 8.21
N ARG A 273 0.90 5.32 8.72
CA ARG A 273 2.10 4.50 8.60
C ARG A 273 1.83 3.35 7.63
N ASP A 274 2.76 3.09 6.72
CA ASP A 274 2.81 1.88 5.90
C ASP A 274 4.08 1.10 6.25
N HIS A 275 3.96 -0.22 6.38
CA HIS A 275 5.09 -1.13 6.35
C HIS A 275 4.86 -2.14 5.24
N SER A 276 5.79 -2.20 4.29
CA SER A 276 5.72 -3.06 3.12
C SER A 276 7.04 -3.76 2.84
N TYR A 277 6.99 -5.07 2.60
CA TYR A 277 8.17 -5.90 2.31
C TYR A 277 7.90 -6.96 1.25
N GLY A 278 8.96 -7.44 0.61
CA GLY A 278 8.90 -8.40 -0.50
C GLY A 278 9.70 -7.91 -1.70
N VAL A 279 9.15 -8.09 -2.91
CA VAL A 279 9.81 -7.68 -4.17
C VAL A 279 9.12 -6.44 -4.74
N ARG A 280 9.80 -5.28 -4.79
CA ARG A 280 9.26 -4.02 -5.32
C ARG A 280 10.16 -3.39 -6.37
N ASP A 281 9.66 -3.35 -7.60
CA ASP A 281 10.13 -2.49 -8.69
C ASP A 281 9.13 -1.36 -8.92
N TRP A 282 9.58 -0.11 -8.77
CA TRP A 282 8.76 1.08 -8.97
C TRP A 282 8.30 1.24 -10.42
N ARG A 283 9.04 0.69 -11.39
CA ARG A 283 8.72 0.75 -12.82
C ARG A 283 7.51 -0.09 -13.20
N SER A 284 7.16 -1.09 -12.38
CA SER A 284 5.99 -1.94 -12.60
C SER A 284 4.67 -1.21 -12.32
N ILE A 285 4.69 -0.10 -11.57
CA ILE A 285 3.51 0.72 -11.30
C ILE A 285 3.28 1.62 -12.50
N TYR A 286 2.23 1.31 -13.28
CA TYR A 286 1.86 2.12 -14.43
C TYR A 286 1.24 3.46 -14.00
N ARG A 287 0.27 3.39 -13.07
CA ARG A 287 -0.39 4.56 -12.47
C ARG A 287 -0.91 4.20 -11.09
N TYR A 288 -0.94 5.18 -10.19
CA TYR A 288 -1.66 5.05 -8.93
C TYR A 288 -2.16 6.40 -8.46
N VAL A 289 -3.22 6.37 -7.66
CA VAL A 289 -3.72 7.50 -6.88
C VAL A 289 -4.15 6.94 -5.55
N ILE A 290 -3.71 7.55 -4.44
CA ILE A 290 -4.12 7.21 -3.08
C ILE A 290 -4.48 8.51 -2.38
N HIS A 291 -5.66 8.55 -1.79
CA HIS A 291 -6.12 9.66 -0.96
C HIS A 291 -6.18 9.19 0.49
N PHE A 292 -5.57 10.01 1.35
CA PHE A 292 -5.69 9.93 2.80
C PHE A 292 -6.54 11.12 3.24
N ILE A 293 -7.69 10.86 3.83
CA ILE A 293 -8.66 11.90 4.19
C ILE A 293 -8.96 11.77 5.68
N PHE A 294 -8.88 12.89 6.37
CA PHE A 294 -9.30 13.05 7.76
C PHE A 294 -10.30 14.21 7.81
N THR A 295 -11.49 13.96 8.34
CA THR A 295 -12.56 14.96 8.46
C THR A 295 -12.65 15.51 9.88
N GLU A 296 -13.32 16.66 10.03
CA GLU A 296 -13.47 17.33 11.34
C GLU A 296 -14.24 16.49 12.37
N ASP A 297 -15.16 15.63 11.92
CA ASP A 297 -15.91 14.71 12.77
C ASP A 297 -15.09 13.49 13.23
N GLY A 298 -13.82 13.38 12.83
CA GLY A 298 -12.93 12.27 13.18
C GLY A 298 -12.98 11.09 12.22
N THR A 299 -13.79 11.14 11.15
CA THR A 299 -13.82 10.08 10.14
C THR A 299 -12.49 10.00 9.39
N ILE A 300 -12.02 8.77 9.19
CA ILE A 300 -10.78 8.47 8.49
C ILE A 300 -11.10 7.65 7.24
N ILE A 301 -10.71 8.18 6.08
CA ILE A 301 -10.97 7.52 4.80
C ILE A 301 -9.66 7.34 4.06
N GLN A 302 -9.45 6.12 3.58
CA GLN A 302 -8.38 5.81 2.66
C GLN A 302 -8.92 5.12 1.42
N VAL A 303 -8.68 5.74 0.26
CA VAL A 303 -9.11 5.23 -1.02
C VAL A 303 -8.00 5.34 -2.04
N GLY A 304 -7.72 4.24 -2.71
CA GLY A 304 -6.61 4.13 -3.64
C GLY A 304 -6.91 3.22 -4.80
N VAL A 305 -6.33 3.53 -5.95
CA VAL A 305 -6.33 2.66 -7.12
C VAL A 305 -4.91 2.57 -7.63
N VAL A 306 -4.45 1.36 -7.91
CA VAL A 306 -3.14 1.06 -8.47
C VAL A 306 -3.32 0.24 -9.73
N SER A 307 -2.53 0.54 -10.75
CA SER A 307 -2.42 -0.24 -11.97
C SER A 307 -1.02 -0.84 -12.04
N LEU A 308 -0.95 -2.18 -12.01
CA LEU A 308 0.25 -2.99 -12.15
C LEU A 308 0.01 -3.92 -13.34
N PRO A 309 0.19 -3.48 -14.60
CA PRO A 309 -0.31 -4.21 -15.77
C PRO A 309 0.22 -5.64 -15.92
N GLU A 310 1.39 -5.94 -15.35
CA GLU A 310 1.97 -7.29 -15.33
C GLU A 310 1.20 -8.26 -14.41
N ASN A 311 0.51 -7.71 -13.39
CA ASN A 311 -0.19 -8.43 -12.33
C ASN A 311 -1.70 -8.16 -12.34
N MET A 312 -2.12 -6.91 -12.12
CA MET A 312 -3.51 -6.49 -12.18
C MET A 312 -3.56 -5.07 -12.73
N SER A 313 -4.16 -4.92 -13.90
CA SER A 313 -4.37 -3.61 -14.54
C SER A 313 -5.36 -2.74 -13.77
N HIS A 314 -6.23 -3.36 -12.96
CA HIS A 314 -7.18 -2.72 -12.04
C HIS A 314 -7.05 -3.28 -10.62
N LYS A 315 -6.34 -2.59 -9.73
CA LYS A 315 -6.28 -2.94 -8.31
C LYS A 315 -6.87 -1.80 -7.47
N LEU A 316 -8.04 -2.05 -6.89
CA LEU A 316 -8.68 -1.14 -5.93
C LEU A 316 -8.17 -1.45 -4.52
N GLN A 317 -7.78 -0.40 -3.79
CA GLN A 317 -7.29 -0.42 -2.41
C GLN A 317 -8.15 0.53 -1.59
N ASN A 318 -9.09 0.02 -0.79
CA ASN A 318 -9.97 0.85 0.03
C ASN A 318 -9.95 0.37 1.47
N ALA A 319 -9.82 1.32 2.40
CA ALA A 319 -10.03 1.14 3.83
C ALA A 319 -10.88 2.32 4.36
N LEU A 320 -11.93 2.00 5.11
CA LEU A 320 -12.77 3.00 5.79
C LEU A 320 -12.71 2.70 7.28
N CYS A 321 -12.34 3.69 8.09
CA CYS A 321 -12.37 3.57 9.55
C CYS A 321 -13.14 4.76 10.12
N ASN A 322 -14.17 4.48 10.91
CA ASN A 322 -14.81 5.52 11.71
C ASN A 322 -14.17 5.47 13.09
N VAL A 323 -13.51 6.55 13.51
CA VAL A 323 -13.00 6.68 14.87
C VAL A 323 -14.10 7.35 15.66
N ASP A 324 -14.83 6.59 16.47
CA ASP A 324 -15.71 7.18 17.48
C ASP A 324 -14.81 7.95 18.47
N VAL A 325 -14.70 9.26 18.27
CA VAL A 325 -13.97 10.14 19.16
C VAL A 325 -14.77 10.23 20.46
N LEU A 326 -14.40 9.41 21.46
CA LEU A 326 -14.69 9.76 22.84
C LEU A 326 -13.88 11.04 23.15
N VAL A 327 -14.62 12.16 23.18
CA VAL A 327 -14.16 13.50 23.55
C VAL A 327 -13.45 13.48 24.90
#